data_AF-A0A7V8AUS8-F1
#
_entry.id   AF-A0A7V8AUS8-F1
#
_cell.length_a   1.000
_cell.length_b   1.000
_cell.length_c   1.000
_cell.angle_alpha   90.00
_cell.angle_beta   90.00
_cell.angle_gamma   90.00
#
_symmetry.space_group_name_H-M   'P 1'
#
loop_
_entity.id
_entity.type
_entity.pdbx_description
1 polymer ?
#
loop_
_entity_poly.entity_id
_entity_poly.type
_entity_poly.pdbx_seq_one_letter_code
_entity_poly.pdbx_strand_id
1 'polypeptide(L)'
;MIKINLLEKKKEQKTQKKATPKFLVTLGLVTGIVLALAAAAVFGMSWHVSSLKDQSEANKKQIAQLKQTITEVHRYEKMNKEVEQRVNLVDGLRKKQAAPVKLLDEVSSILTSAEGVWLTSLSYKDDTVSAEGFSFTNENLVSFVDGLKRSPIITDVYLEESSRATQDKMPVYKFKLRCNFRI
;
A
#
# COMPACT_ATOMS: atom_id res chain seq x y z
N MET A 1 84.11 10.79 106.28
CA MET A 1 83.63 9.49 105.74
C MET A 1 82.34 9.74 104.97
N ILE A 2 82.31 9.38 103.69
CA ILE A 2 81.23 9.71 102.73
C ILE A 2 80.16 8.61 102.80
N LYS A 3 78.89 8.97 103.02
CA LYS A 3 77.74 8.06 102.95
C LYS A 3 77.09 8.22 101.56
N ILE A 4 77.22 7.20 100.71
CA ILE A 4 76.60 7.15 99.38
C ILE A 4 75.22 6.50 99.50
N ASN A 5 74.19 7.20 99.03
CA ASN A 5 72.84 6.67 98.89
C ASN A 5 72.73 5.95 97.54
N LEU A 6 72.59 4.63 97.58
CA LEU A 6 72.59 3.70 96.44
C LEU A 6 71.18 3.23 96.04
N LEU A 7 70.14 4.03 96.30
CA LEU A 7 68.82 3.71 95.77
C LEU A 7 68.83 3.87 94.25
N GLU A 8 68.72 2.73 93.56
CA GLU A 8 68.52 2.63 92.13
C GLU A 8 67.41 3.59 91.70
N LYS A 9 67.79 4.57 90.86
CA LYS A 9 66.81 5.29 90.05
C LYS A 9 66.07 4.23 89.24
N LYS A 10 64.86 3.89 89.66
CA LYS A 10 63.89 3.13 88.87
C LYS A 10 63.75 3.88 87.55
N LYS A 11 64.47 3.41 86.53
CA LYS A 11 64.38 3.90 85.17
C LYS A 11 62.90 3.96 84.83
N GLU A 12 62.46 5.13 84.41
CA GLU A 12 61.17 5.37 83.82
C GLU A 12 60.87 4.22 82.85
N GLN A 13 60.03 3.28 83.25
CA GLN A 13 59.32 2.45 82.29
C GLN A 13 58.35 3.41 81.61
N LYS A 14 58.86 4.15 80.63
CA LYS A 14 58.04 4.69 79.56
C LYS A 14 57.32 3.47 79.03
N THR A 15 56.07 3.31 79.43
CA THR A 15 55.16 2.35 78.84
C THR A 15 55.15 2.73 77.38
N GLN A 16 56.00 2.07 76.59
CA GLN A 16 55.93 2.09 75.16
C GLN A 16 54.58 1.45 74.90
N LYS A 17 53.54 2.28 74.85
CA LYS A 17 52.25 1.95 74.25
C LYS A 17 52.66 1.22 73.00
N LYS A 18 52.44 -0.10 72.96
CA LYS A 18 52.90 -0.96 71.86
C LYS A 18 52.49 -0.22 70.62
N ALA A 19 53.47 0.37 69.93
CA ALA A 19 53.18 1.14 68.75
C ALA A 19 52.64 0.08 67.81
N THR A 20 51.31 0.04 67.62
CA THR A 20 50.71 -0.74 66.55
C THR A 20 51.60 -0.48 65.36
N PRO A 21 52.27 -1.52 64.81
CA PRO A 21 53.31 -1.30 63.83
C PRO A 21 52.68 -0.44 62.76
N LYS A 22 53.25 0.75 62.52
CA LYS A 22 52.64 1.77 61.65
C LYS A 22 52.22 1.15 60.31
N PHE A 23 52.95 0.11 59.90
CA PHE A 23 52.65 -0.82 58.81
C PHE A 23 51.23 -1.43 58.80
N LEU A 24 50.72 -1.96 59.92
CA LEU A 24 49.36 -2.55 59.97
C LEU A 24 48.28 -1.48 59.80
N VAL A 25 48.50 -0.27 60.33
CA VAL A 25 47.58 0.85 60.20
C VAL A 25 47.59 1.38 58.76
N THR A 26 48.76 1.53 58.14
CA THR A 26 48.87 1.95 56.74
C THR A 26 48.31 0.90 55.79
N LEU A 27 48.52 -0.39 56.05
CA LEU A 27 47.98 -1.48 55.23
C LEU A 27 46.45 -1.50 55.29
N GLY A 28 45.88 -1.41 56.50
CA GLY A 28 44.42 -1.33 56.67
C GLY A 28 43.79 -0.12 55.97
N LEU A 29 44.45 1.05 56.02
CA LEU A 29 44.00 2.25 55.32
C LEU A 29 44.00 2.05 53.78
N VAL A 30 45.09 1.52 53.23
CA VAL A 30 45.20 1.27 51.78
C VAL A 30 44.16 0.24 51.32
N THR A 31 44.01 -0.88 52.04
CA THR A 31 43.00 -1.90 51.72
C THR A 31 41.59 -1.32 51.84
N GLY A 32 41.31 -0.49 52.84
CA GLY A 32 40.02 0.20 52.99
C GLY A 32 39.70 1.14 51.82
N ILE A 33 40.68 1.91 51.36
CA ILE A 33 40.52 2.81 50.19
C ILE A 33 40.26 1.99 48.92
N VAL A 34 41.01 0.91 48.69
CA VAL A 34 40.82 0.05 47.51
C VAL A 34 39.43 -0.59 47.52
N LEU A 35 38.95 -1.08 48.67
CA LEU A 35 37.60 -1.64 48.80
C LEU A 35 36.51 -0.58 48.60
N ALA A 36 36.71 0.63 49.11
CA ALA A 36 35.77 1.74 48.91
C ALA A 36 35.68 2.15 47.43
N LEU A 37 36.82 2.23 46.73
CA LEU A 37 36.86 2.51 45.29
C LEU A 37 36.20 1.40 44.48
N ALA A 38 36.45 0.13 44.83
CA ALA A 38 35.79 -1.00 44.17
C ALA A 38 34.27 -0.99 44.39
N ALA A 39 33.81 -0.71 45.62
CA ALA A 39 32.38 -0.58 45.92
C ALA A 39 31.72 0.58 45.14
N ALA A 40 32.40 1.74 45.07
CA ALA A 40 31.92 2.89 44.31
C ALA A 40 31.83 2.59 42.80
N ALA A 41 32.82 1.87 42.24
CA ALA A 41 32.81 1.47 40.84
C ALA A 41 31.66 0.49 40.53
N VAL A 42 31.43 -0.51 41.39
CA VAL A 42 30.32 -1.47 41.24
C VAL A 42 28.96 -0.76 41.34
N PHE A 43 28.81 0.18 42.26
CA PHE A 43 27.57 0.95 42.43
C PHE A 43 27.31 1.91 41.25
N GLY A 44 28.35 2.56 40.73
CA GLY A 44 28.25 3.39 39.53
C GLY A 44 27.88 2.57 38.29
N MET A 45 28.48 1.39 38.14
CA MET A 45 28.17 0.49 37.02
C MET A 45 26.74 -0.07 37.12
N SER A 46 26.27 -0.43 38.32
CA SER A 46 24.91 -0.92 38.51
C SER A 46 23.86 0.14 38.19
N TRP A 47 24.10 1.40 38.56
CA TRP A 47 23.23 2.53 38.19
C TRP A 47 23.18 2.75 36.68
N HIS A 48 24.33 2.70 36.01
CA HIS A 48 24.39 2.85 34.56
C HIS A 48 23.66 1.71 33.84
N VAL A 49 23.85 0.46 34.30
CA VAL A 49 23.14 -0.71 33.76
C VAL A 49 21.64 -0.61 34.01
N SER A 50 21.21 -0.13 35.19
CA SER A 50 19.79 0.08 35.48
C SER A 50 19.18 1.10 34.54
N SER A 51 19.83 2.26 34.37
CA SER A 51 19.34 3.30 33.48
C SER A 51 19.25 2.83 32.01
N LEU A 52 20.23 2.07 31.54
CA LEU A 52 20.21 1.48 30.20
C LEU A 52 19.09 0.44 30.05
N LYS A 53 18.81 -0.32 31.10
CA LYS A 53 17.71 -1.29 31.12
C LYS A 53 16.34 -0.59 31.06
N ASP A 54 16.17 0.48 31.84
CA ASP A 54 14.93 1.29 31.83
C ASP A 54 14.68 1.92 30.46
N GLN A 55 15.73 2.46 29.82
CA GLN A 55 15.65 2.96 28.44
C GLN A 55 15.30 1.85 27.44
N SER A 56 15.91 0.66 27.59
CA SER A 56 15.59 -0.49 26.74
C SER A 56 14.12 -0.90 26.87
N GLU A 57 13.58 -0.94 28.08
CA GLU A 57 12.18 -1.27 28.34
C GLU A 57 11.23 -0.19 27.80
N ALA A 58 11.57 1.09 27.97
CA ALA A 58 10.80 2.20 27.40
C ALA A 58 10.77 2.14 25.86
N ASN A 59 11.92 1.91 25.22
CA ASN A 59 12.02 1.76 23.77
C ASN A 59 11.23 0.54 23.28
N LYS A 60 11.28 -0.59 23.98
CA LYS A 60 10.46 -1.77 23.65
C LYS A 60 8.96 -1.47 23.71
N LYS A 61 8.50 -0.71 24.71
CA LYS A 61 7.09 -0.28 24.81
C LYS A 61 6.70 0.62 23.64
N GLN A 62 7.53 1.59 23.27
CA GLN A 62 7.28 2.46 22.12
C GLN A 62 7.22 1.65 20.81
N ILE A 63 8.16 0.72 20.60
CA ILE A 63 8.14 -0.18 19.44
C ILE A 63 6.86 -1.02 19.39
N ALA A 64 6.38 -1.52 20.54
CA ALA A 64 5.13 -2.27 20.59
C ALA A 64 3.91 -1.43 20.18
N GLN A 65 3.83 -0.18 20.67
CA GLN A 65 2.77 0.76 20.28
C GLN A 65 2.82 1.10 18.79
N LEU A 66 4.01 1.43 18.28
CA LEU A 66 4.23 1.73 16.86
C LEU A 66 3.86 0.55 15.96
N LYS A 67 4.17 -0.70 16.36
CA LYS A 67 3.78 -1.90 15.63
C LYS A 67 2.26 -2.04 15.51
N GLN A 68 1.50 -1.69 16.56
CA GLN A 68 0.05 -1.70 16.51
C GLN A 68 -0.47 -0.68 15.48
N THR A 69 0.04 0.56 15.52
CA THR A 69 -0.32 1.58 14.55
C THR A 69 0.02 1.17 13.11
N ILE A 70 1.19 0.58 12.88
CA ILE A 70 1.58 0.06 11.56
C ILE A 70 0.60 -1.03 11.07
N THR A 71 0.14 -1.90 11.97
CA THR A 71 -0.83 -2.95 11.64
C THR A 71 -2.18 -2.35 11.25
N GLU A 72 -2.63 -1.32 11.97
CA GLU A 72 -3.86 -0.59 11.64
C GLU A 72 -3.74 0.12 10.29
N VAL A 73 -2.62 0.78 10.01
CA VAL A 73 -2.36 1.43 8.72
C VAL A 73 -2.40 0.41 7.58
N HIS A 74 -1.72 -0.73 7.73
CA HIS A 74 -1.75 -1.79 6.71
C HIS A 74 -3.17 -2.32 6.47
N ARG A 75 -3.99 -2.43 7.53
CA ARG A 75 -5.39 -2.83 7.40
C ARG A 75 -6.18 -1.80 6.58
N TYR A 76 -6.02 -0.51 6.88
CA TYR A 76 -6.69 0.56 6.12
C TYR A 76 -6.21 0.64 4.67
N GLU A 77 -4.92 0.50 4.41
CA GLU A 77 -4.40 0.46 3.03
C GLU A 77 -4.97 -0.72 2.23
N LYS A 78 -5.08 -1.89 2.86
CA LYS A 78 -5.70 -3.07 2.23
C LYS A 78 -7.17 -2.82 1.91
N MET A 79 -7.92 -2.23 2.86
CA MET A 79 -9.32 -1.88 2.65
C MET A 79 -9.49 -0.85 1.53
N ASN A 80 -8.64 0.18 1.48
CA ASN A 80 -8.68 1.18 0.41
C ASN A 80 -8.41 0.55 -0.96
N LYS A 81 -7.38 -0.32 -1.08
CA LYS A 81 -7.09 -1.03 -2.33
C LYS A 81 -8.27 -1.91 -2.76
N GLU A 82 -8.92 -2.59 -1.84
CA GLU A 82 -10.08 -3.42 -2.15
C GLU A 82 -11.27 -2.58 -2.62
N VAL A 83 -11.54 -1.45 -1.97
CA VAL A 83 -12.59 -0.52 -2.40
C VAL A 83 -12.29 0.07 -3.77
N GLU A 84 -11.05 0.51 -4.00
CA GLU A 84 -10.61 1.04 -5.30
C GLU A 84 -10.77 0.01 -6.42
N GLN A 85 -10.37 -1.25 -6.18
CA GLN A 85 -10.59 -2.34 -7.12
C GLN A 85 -12.07 -2.54 -7.43
N ARG A 86 -12.94 -2.54 -6.42
CA ARG A 86 -14.39 -2.67 -6.60
C ARG A 86 -14.97 -1.50 -7.40
N VAL A 87 -14.54 -0.27 -7.12
CA VAL A 87 -14.98 0.92 -7.87
C VAL A 87 -14.56 0.81 -9.33
N ASN A 88 -13.30 0.49 -9.61
CA ASN A 88 -12.81 0.34 -10.97
C ASN A 88 -13.56 -0.77 -11.75
N LEU A 89 -13.86 -1.88 -11.09
CA LEU A 89 -14.68 -2.94 -11.69
C LEU A 89 -16.10 -2.46 -11.99
N VAL A 90 -16.74 -1.76 -11.04
CA VAL A 90 -18.09 -1.23 -11.23
C VAL A 90 -18.13 -0.20 -12.35
N ASP A 91 -17.19 0.73 -12.41
CA ASP A 91 -17.11 1.73 -13.47
C ASP A 91 -16.88 1.09 -14.85
N GLY A 92 -16.01 0.08 -14.92
CA GLY A 92 -15.81 -0.72 -16.12
C GLY A 92 -17.10 -1.41 -16.58
N LEU A 93 -17.84 -2.02 -15.64
CA LEU A 93 -19.12 -2.67 -15.92
C LEU A 93 -20.19 -1.66 -16.34
N ARG A 94 -20.27 -0.48 -15.70
CA ARG A 94 -21.23 0.57 -16.04
C ARG A 94 -21.00 1.15 -17.42
N LYS A 95 -19.74 1.40 -17.81
CA LYS A 95 -19.39 1.81 -19.17
C LYS A 95 -19.81 0.77 -20.21
N LYS A 96 -19.54 -0.52 -19.94
CA LYS A 96 -19.97 -1.63 -20.81
C LYS A 96 -21.49 -1.79 -20.89
N GLN A 97 -22.23 -1.49 -19.82
CA GLN A 97 -23.70 -1.51 -19.83
C GLN A 97 -24.31 -0.36 -20.66
N ALA A 98 -23.71 0.83 -20.61
CA ALA A 98 -24.21 2.00 -21.34
C ALA A 98 -23.89 1.96 -22.85
N ALA A 99 -22.85 1.23 -23.25
CA ALA A 99 -22.39 1.14 -24.63
C ALA A 99 -23.46 0.63 -25.62
N PRO A 100 -24.12 -0.53 -25.41
CA PRO A 100 -25.15 -1.03 -26.33
C PRO A 100 -26.35 -0.09 -26.48
N VAL A 101 -26.74 0.61 -25.42
CA VAL A 101 -27.88 1.54 -25.44
C VAL A 101 -27.57 2.72 -26.35
N LYS A 102 -26.39 3.33 -26.20
CA LYS A 102 -25.94 4.43 -27.07
C LYS A 102 -25.79 3.99 -28.53
N LEU A 103 -25.26 2.79 -28.75
CA LEU A 103 -25.16 2.21 -30.09
C LEU A 103 -26.56 2.08 -30.72
N LEU A 104 -27.52 1.52 -29.99
CA LEU A 104 -28.87 1.31 -30.51
C LEU A 104 -29.58 2.63 -30.82
N ASP A 105 -29.42 3.63 -29.96
CA ASP A 105 -29.96 4.99 -30.16
C ASP A 105 -29.40 5.64 -31.44
N GLU A 106 -28.08 5.57 -31.62
CA GLU A 106 -27.41 6.12 -32.80
C GLU A 106 -27.83 5.38 -34.09
N VAL A 107 -27.84 4.05 -34.08
CA VAL A 107 -28.26 3.25 -35.24
C VAL A 107 -29.73 3.52 -35.57
N SER A 108 -30.60 3.67 -34.56
CA SER A 108 -32.01 4.01 -34.77
C SER A 108 -32.19 5.41 -35.38
N SER A 109 -31.40 6.39 -34.94
CA SER A 109 -31.38 7.74 -35.49
C SER A 109 -30.97 7.74 -36.98
N ILE A 110 -29.93 6.98 -37.32
CA ILE A 110 -29.42 6.86 -38.70
C ILE A 110 -30.44 6.11 -39.58
N LEU A 111 -31.06 5.04 -39.07
CA LEU A 111 -32.12 4.31 -39.80
C LEU A 111 -33.32 5.20 -40.12
N THR A 112 -33.69 6.10 -39.22
CA THR A 112 -34.79 7.06 -39.45
C THR A 112 -34.46 8.04 -40.58
N SER A 113 -33.17 8.33 -40.79
CA SER A 113 -32.69 9.23 -41.85
C SER A 113 -32.54 8.54 -43.21
N ALA A 114 -32.38 7.22 -43.23
CA ALA A 114 -32.27 6.42 -44.45
C ALA A 114 -33.60 5.73 -44.75
N GLU A 115 -34.46 6.38 -45.54
CA GLU A 115 -35.75 5.81 -45.89
C GLU A 115 -35.60 4.43 -46.55
N GLY A 116 -36.39 3.45 -46.11
CA GLY A 116 -36.44 2.16 -46.78
C GLY A 116 -35.29 1.19 -46.48
N VAL A 117 -34.59 1.37 -45.36
CA VAL A 117 -33.63 0.41 -44.81
C VAL A 117 -34.18 -0.13 -43.49
N TRP A 118 -34.10 -1.44 -43.28
CA TRP A 118 -34.44 -2.06 -41.99
C TRP A 118 -33.47 -3.16 -41.63
N LEU A 119 -33.27 -3.37 -40.34
CA LEU A 119 -32.40 -4.40 -39.80
C LEU A 119 -33.22 -5.64 -39.41
N THR A 120 -32.66 -6.81 -39.67
CA THR A 120 -33.17 -8.10 -39.17
C THR A 120 -32.39 -8.59 -37.98
N SER A 121 -31.10 -8.28 -37.91
CA SER A 121 -30.22 -8.69 -36.83
C SER A 121 -29.20 -7.60 -36.54
N LEU A 122 -28.94 -7.36 -35.25
CA LEU A 122 -27.87 -6.50 -34.77
C LEU A 122 -27.18 -7.23 -33.62
N SER A 123 -25.87 -7.46 -33.76
CA SER A 123 -25.04 -8.11 -32.76
C SER A 123 -23.89 -7.20 -32.37
N TYR A 124 -23.69 -7.03 -31.07
CA TYR A 124 -22.57 -6.26 -30.50
C TYR A 124 -21.73 -7.18 -29.62
N LYS A 125 -20.45 -7.30 -29.93
CA LYS A 125 -19.49 -8.12 -29.18
C LYS A 125 -18.11 -7.49 -29.23
N ASP A 126 -17.52 -7.25 -28.05
CA ASP A 126 -16.14 -6.78 -27.91
C ASP A 126 -15.82 -5.59 -28.83
N ASP A 127 -16.68 -4.57 -28.80
CA ASP A 127 -16.60 -3.35 -29.63
C ASP A 127 -16.85 -3.53 -31.13
N THR A 128 -17.03 -4.76 -31.60
CA THR A 128 -17.46 -5.04 -32.97
C THR A 128 -18.98 -5.14 -33.04
N VAL A 129 -19.55 -4.44 -34.03
CA VAL A 129 -20.97 -4.47 -34.37
C VAL A 129 -21.13 -5.18 -35.70
N SER A 130 -22.02 -6.18 -35.75
CA SER A 130 -22.44 -6.83 -36.99
C SER A 130 -23.92 -6.59 -37.18
N ALA A 131 -24.30 -6.02 -38.32
CA ALA A 131 -25.70 -5.77 -38.65
C ALA A 131 -26.07 -6.46 -39.96
N GLU A 132 -27.26 -7.04 -39.98
CA GLU A 132 -27.86 -7.67 -41.16
C GLU A 132 -29.23 -7.07 -41.38
N GLY A 133 -29.59 -6.88 -42.64
CA GLY A 133 -30.84 -6.23 -42.98
C GLY A 133 -31.14 -6.25 -44.46
N PHE A 134 -32.17 -5.48 -44.81
CA PHE A 134 -32.61 -5.29 -46.17
C PHE A 134 -32.83 -3.81 -46.47
N SER A 135 -32.74 -3.46 -47.75
CA SER A 135 -33.08 -2.15 -48.26
C SER A 135 -33.90 -2.25 -49.54
N PHE A 136 -34.75 -1.26 -49.81
CA PHE A 136 -35.53 -1.23 -51.06
C PHE A 136 -34.65 -0.95 -52.29
N THR A 137 -33.66 -0.07 -52.16
CA THR A 137 -32.77 0.31 -53.25
C THR A 137 -31.32 0.31 -52.80
N ASN A 138 -30.40 0.17 -53.76
CA ASN A 138 -28.97 0.28 -53.48
C ASN A 138 -28.59 1.71 -53.00
N GLU A 139 -29.27 2.74 -53.51
CA GLU A 139 -29.06 4.14 -53.10
C GLU A 139 -29.36 4.35 -51.61
N ASN A 140 -30.43 3.71 -51.10
CA ASN A 140 -30.79 3.78 -49.69
C ASN A 140 -29.76 3.05 -48.81
N LEU A 141 -29.23 1.91 -49.28
CA LEU A 141 -28.14 1.20 -48.60
C LEU A 141 -26.86 2.05 -48.52
N VAL A 142 -26.46 2.70 -49.62
CA VAL A 142 -25.28 3.57 -49.63
C VAL A 142 -25.47 4.76 -48.69
N SER A 143 -26.65 5.39 -48.71
CA SER A 143 -26.98 6.51 -47.82
C SER A 143 -26.92 6.10 -46.34
N PHE A 144 -27.38 4.88 -46.02
CA PHE A 144 -27.27 4.32 -44.68
C PHE A 144 -25.82 4.08 -44.26
N VAL A 145 -25.01 3.47 -45.13
CA VAL A 145 -23.57 3.25 -44.87
C VAL A 145 -22.83 4.57 -44.68
N ASP A 146 -23.15 5.59 -45.46
CA ASP A 146 -22.57 6.93 -45.31
C ASP A 146 -23.03 7.61 -44.02
N GLY A 147 -24.28 7.40 -43.60
CA GLY A 147 -24.76 7.81 -42.29
C GLY A 147 -23.96 7.19 -41.14
N LEU A 148 -23.70 5.88 -41.20
CA LEU A 148 -22.86 5.18 -40.22
C LEU A 148 -21.43 5.72 -40.19
N LYS A 149 -20.84 6.05 -41.34
CA LYS A 149 -19.49 6.64 -41.43
C LYS A 149 -19.39 8.07 -40.87
N ARG A 150 -20.51 8.82 -40.86
CA ARG A 150 -20.56 10.19 -40.32
C ARG A 150 -20.77 10.22 -38.81
N SER A 151 -21.18 9.10 -38.22
CA SER A 151 -21.39 9.01 -36.78
C SER A 151 -20.09 9.21 -36.01
N PRO A 152 -20.10 9.95 -34.89
CA PRO A 152 -18.90 10.16 -34.07
C PRO A 152 -18.48 8.92 -33.27
N ILE A 153 -19.39 7.95 -33.07
CA ILE A 153 -19.18 6.77 -32.21
C ILE A 153 -18.99 5.48 -33.01
N ILE A 154 -19.26 5.49 -34.32
CA ILE A 154 -19.09 4.34 -35.22
C ILE A 154 -17.88 4.59 -36.12
N THR A 155 -17.03 3.59 -36.25
CA THR A 155 -15.80 3.63 -37.04
C THR A 155 -15.67 2.35 -37.87
N ASP A 156 -14.77 2.33 -38.84
CA ASP A 156 -14.44 1.13 -39.61
C ASP A 156 -15.65 0.40 -40.22
N VAL A 157 -16.52 1.15 -40.91
CA VAL A 157 -17.72 0.58 -41.54
C VAL A 157 -17.35 -0.19 -42.81
N TYR A 158 -17.51 -1.51 -42.76
CA TYR A 158 -17.27 -2.44 -43.85
C TYR A 158 -18.57 -3.14 -44.27
N LEU A 159 -18.91 -3.03 -45.55
CA LEU A 159 -19.99 -3.80 -46.16
C LEU A 159 -19.42 -5.16 -46.61
N GLU A 160 -19.83 -6.25 -45.94
CA GLU A 160 -19.33 -7.61 -46.23
C GLU A 160 -20.05 -8.23 -47.42
N GLU A 161 -21.38 -8.07 -47.47
CA GLU A 161 -22.22 -8.63 -48.50
C GLU A 161 -23.31 -7.64 -48.90
N SER A 162 -23.57 -7.53 -50.20
CA SER A 162 -24.75 -6.86 -50.75
C SER A 162 -25.23 -7.69 -51.95
N SER A 163 -26.39 -8.32 -51.81
CA SER A 163 -26.98 -9.16 -52.85
C SER A 163 -28.46 -8.86 -53.04
N ARG A 164 -28.94 -8.98 -54.28
CA ARG A 164 -30.36 -8.79 -54.58
C ARG A 164 -31.13 -10.02 -54.12
N ALA A 165 -32.15 -9.82 -53.31
CA ALA A 165 -33.03 -10.85 -52.79
C ALA A 165 -34.49 -10.51 -53.14
N THR A 166 -35.38 -11.48 -52.96
CA THR A 166 -36.83 -11.24 -53.06
C THR A 166 -37.44 -11.52 -51.70
N GLN A 167 -38.06 -10.51 -51.10
CA GLN A 167 -38.79 -10.64 -49.85
C GLN A 167 -40.26 -10.30 -50.12
N ASP A 168 -41.17 -11.20 -49.77
CA ASP A 168 -42.62 -11.03 -49.97
C ASP A 168 -43.01 -10.58 -51.40
N LYS A 169 -42.35 -11.18 -52.41
CA LYS A 169 -42.51 -10.91 -53.85
C LYS A 169 -42.05 -9.51 -54.31
N MET A 170 -41.36 -8.75 -53.46
CA MET A 170 -40.71 -7.49 -53.83
C MET A 170 -39.19 -7.66 -53.95
N PRO A 171 -38.55 -7.07 -54.97
CA PRO A 171 -37.10 -7.07 -55.08
C PRO A 171 -36.50 -6.15 -54.01
N VAL A 172 -35.62 -6.69 -53.18
CA VAL A 172 -34.92 -5.98 -52.10
C VAL A 172 -33.42 -6.27 -52.19
N TYR A 173 -32.60 -5.51 -51.49
CA TYR A 173 -31.17 -5.75 -51.36
C TYR A 173 -30.88 -6.22 -49.94
N LYS A 174 -30.46 -7.48 -49.81
CA LYS A 174 -29.95 -8.03 -48.55
C LYS A 174 -28.53 -7.53 -48.35
N PHE A 175 -28.22 -7.07 -47.14
CA PHE A 175 -26.88 -6.66 -46.80
C PHE A 175 -26.41 -7.24 -45.47
N LYS A 176 -25.09 -7.35 -45.36
CA LYS A 176 -24.38 -7.64 -44.12
C LYS A 176 -23.23 -6.65 -43.96
N LEU A 177 -23.16 -6.00 -42.82
CA LEU A 177 -22.12 -5.02 -42.50
C LEU A 177 -21.47 -5.32 -41.16
N ARG A 178 -20.22 -4.89 -41.05
CA ARG A 178 -19.43 -4.90 -39.84
C ARG A 178 -18.92 -3.49 -39.59
N CYS A 179 -19.00 -3.02 -38.35
CA CYS A 179 -18.38 -1.78 -37.93
C CYS A 179 -17.83 -1.89 -36.51
N ASN A 180 -16.97 -0.95 -36.13
CA ASN A 180 -16.42 -0.84 -34.78
C ASN A 180 -17.11 0.29 -34.03
N PHE A 181 -17.45 0.03 -32.77
CA PHE A 181 -18.02 1.00 -31.85
C PHE A 181 -16.93 1.54 -30.94
N ARG A 182 -16.84 2.87 -30.81
CA ARG A 182 -15.84 3.55 -29.98
C ARG A 182 -16.51 4.49 -28.97
N ILE A 183 -16.22 4.29 -27.69
CA ILE A 183 -16.63 5.15 -26.57
C ILE A 183 -15.43 5.84 -25.92
#